data_AF-A0A2G6K824-F1
#
_entry.id   AF-A0A2G6K824-F1
#
_cell.length_a   1.000
_cell.length_b   1.000
_cell.length_c   1.000
_cell.angle_alpha   90.00
_cell.angle_beta   90.00
_cell.angle_gamma   90.00
#
_symmetry.space_group_name_H-M   'P 1'
#
loop_
_entity.id
_entity.type
_entity.pdbx_description
1 polymer ?
#
loop_
_entity_poly.entity_id
_entity_poly.type
_entity_poly.pdbx_seq_one_letter_code
_entity_poly.pdbx_strand_id
1 'polypeptide(L)'
;MIAVKAAEEVQKGHEAVAEAVLTMKTIAKKISAIEELSTQTHMLSLNATIGAAEAEQHGKGFVVVASKVWALARRSHDSAEEMTVLIDSGVTIAELAGDLLHKYYGYRYPGWIV
;
A
#
# COMPACT_ATOMS: atom_id res chain seq x y z
N MET A 1 8.03 1.54 -41.11
CA MET A 1 8.69 0.63 -40.13
C MET A 1 8.98 1.29 -38.80
N ILE A 2 9.67 2.44 -38.75
CA ILE A 2 9.99 3.14 -37.48
C ILE A 2 8.73 3.57 -36.70
N ALA A 3 7.72 4.12 -37.37
CA ALA A 3 6.47 4.55 -36.73
C ALA A 3 5.67 3.39 -36.11
N VAL A 4 5.61 2.24 -36.80
CA VAL A 4 4.91 1.04 -36.31
C VAL A 4 5.61 0.48 -35.07
N LYS A 5 6.95 0.40 -35.10
CA LYS A 5 7.73 -0.07 -33.96
C LYS A 5 7.61 0.88 -32.76
N ALA A 6 7.59 2.19 -32.98
CA ALA A 6 7.37 3.17 -31.92
C ALA A 6 5.97 3.04 -31.28
N ALA A 7 4.93 2.79 -32.09
CA ALA A 7 3.58 2.53 -31.58
C ALA A 7 3.51 1.25 -30.74
N GLU A 8 4.18 0.19 -31.17
CA GLU A 8 4.25 -1.08 -30.43
C GLU A 8 4.96 -0.92 -29.07
N GLU A 9 6.08 -0.20 -29.01
CA GLU A 9 6.82 0.05 -27.77
C GLU A 9 6.00 0.89 -26.77
N VAL A 10 5.19 1.83 -27.25
CA VAL A 10 4.31 2.59 -26.34
C VAL A 10 3.09 1.81 -25.90
N GLN A 11 2.55 0.94 -26.74
CA GLN A 11 1.51 0.02 -26.31
C GLN A 11 2.01 -0.85 -25.14
N LYS A 12 3.22 -1.41 -25.26
CA LYS A 12 3.88 -2.16 -24.17
C LYS A 12 4.11 -1.30 -22.93
N GLY A 13 4.54 -0.05 -23.10
CA GLY A 13 4.70 0.90 -22.00
C GLY A 13 3.40 1.20 -21.27
N HIS A 14 2.30 1.35 -22.01
CA HIS A 14 0.96 1.56 -21.43
C HIS A 14 0.50 0.33 -20.64
N GLU A 15 0.70 -0.87 -21.18
CA GLU A 15 0.39 -2.13 -20.49
C GLU A 15 1.19 -2.30 -19.20
N ALA A 16 2.49 -2.00 -19.23
CA ALA A 16 3.36 -2.05 -18.04
C ALA A 16 2.92 -1.05 -16.95
N VAL A 17 2.50 0.16 -17.34
CA VAL A 17 1.96 1.15 -16.40
C VAL A 17 0.63 0.68 -15.80
N ALA A 18 -0.27 0.11 -16.61
CA ALA A 18 -1.53 -0.44 -16.13
C ALA A 18 -1.30 -1.58 -15.12
N GLU A 19 -0.34 -2.47 -15.39
CA GLU A 19 0.06 -3.53 -14.46
C GLU A 19 0.65 -2.98 -13.15
N ALA A 20 1.47 -1.92 -13.24
CA ALA A 20 2.02 -1.24 -12.06
C ALA A 20 0.90 -0.67 -11.17
N VAL A 21 -0.12 -0.02 -11.76
CA VAL A 21 -1.28 0.51 -11.03
C VAL A 21 -2.03 -0.62 -10.31
N LEU A 22 -2.28 -1.75 -10.98
CA LEU A 22 -2.95 -2.91 -10.39
C LEU A 22 -2.14 -3.51 -9.23
N THR A 23 -0.83 -3.58 -9.40
CA THR A 23 0.09 -4.08 -8.36
C THR A 23 0.07 -3.17 -7.14
N MET A 24 0.17 -1.85 -7.33
CA MET A 24 0.09 -0.89 -6.22
C MET A 24 -1.26 -0.91 -5.51
N LYS A 25 -2.37 -1.03 -6.23
CA LYS A 25 -3.71 -1.23 -5.63
C LYS A 25 -3.78 -2.51 -4.79
N THR A 26 -3.07 -3.57 -5.20
CA THR A 26 -2.96 -4.81 -4.43
C THR A 26 -2.11 -4.62 -3.17
N ILE A 27 -1.00 -3.90 -3.27
CA ILE A 27 -0.15 -3.56 -2.12
C ILE A 27 -0.94 -2.72 -1.10
N ALA A 28 -1.70 -1.71 -1.55
CA ALA A 28 -2.56 -0.90 -0.68
C ALA A 28 -3.53 -1.76 0.15
N LYS A 29 -4.16 -2.77 -0.47
CA LYS A 29 -5.03 -3.72 0.24
C LYS A 29 -4.28 -4.53 1.30
N LYS A 30 -3.03 -4.92 1.03
CA LYS A 30 -2.20 -5.63 2.01
C LYS A 30 -1.79 -4.73 3.18
N ILE A 31 -1.48 -3.47 2.92
CA ILE A 31 -1.15 -2.49 3.96
C ILE A 31 -2.37 -2.23 4.86
N SER A 32 -3.56 -2.08 4.29
CA SER A 32 -4.80 -1.93 5.07
C SER A 32 -5.06 -3.14 6.00
N ALA A 33 -4.77 -4.36 5.53
CA ALA A 33 -4.84 -5.54 6.39
C ALA A 33 -3.81 -5.51 7.54
N ILE A 34 -2.60 -4.97 7.31
CA ILE A 34 -1.58 -4.79 8.35
C ILE A 34 -2.04 -3.76 9.39
N GLU A 35 -2.67 -2.67 8.95
CA GLU A 35 -3.22 -1.64 9.84
C GLU A 35 -4.32 -2.23 10.75
N GLU A 36 -5.21 -3.05 10.19
CA GLU A 36 -6.23 -3.77 10.93
C GLU A 36 -5.61 -4.73 11.97
N LEU A 37 -4.64 -5.55 11.55
CA LEU A 37 -3.92 -6.46 12.46
C LEU A 37 -3.20 -5.71 13.58
N SER A 38 -2.61 -4.56 13.27
CA SER A 38 -1.92 -3.71 14.24
C SER A 38 -2.92 -3.17 15.27
N THR A 39 -4.10 -2.74 14.83
CA THR A 39 -5.19 -2.29 15.69
C THR A 39 -5.73 -3.41 16.58
N GLN A 40 -5.96 -4.62 16.03
CA GLN A 40 -6.39 -5.77 16.80
C GLN A 40 -5.35 -6.18 17.84
N THR A 41 -4.07 -6.19 17.47
CA THR A 41 -2.95 -6.49 18.38
C THR A 41 -2.85 -5.44 19.47
N HIS A 42 -3.05 -4.17 19.13
CA HIS A 42 -3.09 -3.06 20.08
C HIS A 42 -4.22 -3.29 21.12
N MET A 43 -5.43 -3.60 20.68
CA MET A 43 -6.56 -3.91 21.57
C MET A 43 -6.31 -5.14 22.45
N LEU A 44 -5.73 -6.20 21.89
CA LEU A 44 -5.39 -7.40 22.64
C LEU A 44 -4.35 -7.12 23.74
N SER A 45 -3.33 -6.30 23.43
CA SER A 45 -2.30 -5.90 24.40
C SER A 45 -2.86 -5.02 25.53
N LEU A 46 -3.84 -4.17 25.22
CA LEU A 46 -4.54 -3.37 26.21
C LEU A 46 -5.35 -4.25 27.15
N ASN A 47 -6.12 -5.20 26.61
CA ASN A 47 -6.87 -6.17 27.41
C ASN A 47 -5.96 -7.02 28.31
N ALA A 48 -4.80 -7.45 27.79
CA ALA A 48 -3.80 -8.17 28.58
C ALA A 48 -3.22 -7.32 29.73
N THR A 49 -3.04 -6.01 29.49
CA THR A 49 -2.60 -5.07 30.53
C THR A 49 -3.64 -4.94 31.65
N ILE A 50 -4.93 -4.84 31.29
CA ILE A 50 -6.04 -4.77 32.24
C ILE A 50 -6.12 -6.06 33.07
N GLY A 51 -6.15 -7.23 32.43
CA GLY A 51 -6.21 -8.51 33.14
C GLY A 51 -4.97 -8.77 34.02
N ALA A 52 -3.81 -8.26 33.63
CA ALA A 52 -2.61 -8.33 34.46
C ALA A 52 -2.68 -7.40 35.69
N ALA A 53 -3.39 -6.27 35.61
CA ALA A 53 -3.65 -5.42 36.77
C ALA A 53 -4.60 -6.11 37.77
N GLU A 54 -5.57 -6.89 37.28
CA GLU A 54 -6.51 -7.67 38.10
C GLU A 54 -5.83 -8.85 38.82
N ALA A 55 -4.73 -9.38 38.28
CA ALA A 55 -3.99 -10.51 38.85
C ALA A 55 -2.99 -10.14 39.97
N GLU A 56 -3.06 -8.92 40.50
CA GLU A 56 -2.21 -8.37 41.58
C GLU A 56 -0.71 -8.74 41.44
N GLN A 57 -0.16 -9.60 42.31
CA GLN A 57 1.26 -9.96 42.30
C GLN A 57 1.67 -10.83 41.10
N HIS A 58 0.75 -11.63 40.54
CA HIS A 58 1.04 -12.55 39.45
C HIS A 58 1.09 -11.87 38.08
N GLY A 59 0.53 -10.66 37.94
CA GLY A 59 0.44 -9.95 36.66
C GLY A 59 1.62 -9.03 36.33
N LYS A 60 2.53 -8.74 37.27
CA LYS A 60 3.59 -7.73 37.08
C LYS A 60 4.50 -7.99 35.88
N GLY A 61 4.88 -9.25 35.62
CA GLY A 61 5.66 -9.63 34.44
C GLY A 61 4.87 -9.55 33.14
N PHE A 62 3.58 -9.85 33.18
CA PHE A 62 2.68 -9.79 32.02
C PHE A 62 2.40 -8.36 31.56
N VAL A 63 2.33 -7.39 32.49
CA VAL A 63 2.20 -5.96 32.14
C VAL A 63 3.36 -5.48 31.27
N VAL A 64 4.59 -5.88 31.59
CA VAL A 64 5.79 -5.49 30.83
C VAL A 64 5.74 -6.07 29.41
N VAL A 65 5.33 -7.33 29.27
CA VAL A 65 5.17 -7.98 27.96
C VAL A 65 4.08 -7.29 27.16
N ALA A 66 2.90 -7.05 27.77
CA ALA A 66 1.78 -6.37 27.12
C ALA A 66 2.15 -4.97 26.64
N SER A 67 2.91 -4.21 27.45
CA SER A 67 3.42 -2.88 27.08
C SER A 67 4.39 -2.94 25.89
N LYS A 68 5.22 -3.99 25.77
CA LYS A 68 6.10 -4.18 24.61
C LYS A 68 5.33 -4.54 23.34
N VAL A 69 4.33 -5.42 23.47
CA VAL A 69 3.43 -5.78 22.36
C VAL A 69 2.66 -4.54 21.89
N TRP A 70 2.17 -3.72 22.81
CA TRP A 70 1.54 -2.44 22.53
C TRP A 70 2.44 -1.52 21.70
N ALA A 71 3.68 -1.31 22.16
CA ALA A 71 4.64 -0.46 21.45
C ALA A 71 4.98 -1.00 20.05
N LEU A 72 5.05 -2.32 19.88
CA LEU A 72 5.28 -2.95 18.58
C LEU A 72 4.07 -2.78 17.63
N ALA A 73 2.85 -3.00 18.15
CA ALA A 73 1.62 -2.81 17.40
C ALA A 73 1.47 -1.36 16.92
N ARG A 74 1.78 -0.39 17.79
CA ARG A 74 1.78 1.03 17.43
C ARG A 74 2.78 1.34 16.33
N ARG A 75 4.03 0.89 16.46
CA ARG A 75 5.05 1.09 15.40
C ARG A 75 4.66 0.45 14.07
N SER A 76 3.98 -0.70 14.11
CA SER A 76 3.46 -1.38 12.93
C SER A 76 2.34 -0.57 12.26
N HIS A 77 1.45 0.02 13.05
CA HIS A 77 0.41 0.94 12.57
C HIS A 77 1.02 2.18 11.91
N ASP A 78 1.94 2.88 12.59
CA ASP A 78 2.62 4.07 12.06
C ASP A 78 3.34 3.76 10.72
N SER A 79 4.00 2.61 10.63
CA SER A 79 4.67 2.17 9.39
C SER A 79 3.67 1.88 8.26
N ALA A 80 2.52 1.29 8.58
CA ALA A 80 1.47 1.02 7.60
C ALA A 80 0.84 2.33 7.07
N GLU A 81 0.67 3.33 7.92
CA GLU A 81 0.21 4.66 7.52
C GLU A 81 1.20 5.33 6.55
N GLU A 82 2.50 5.32 6.87
CA GLU A 82 3.55 5.84 5.98
C GLU A 82 3.58 5.11 4.63
N MET A 83 3.47 3.77 4.64
CA MET A 83 3.40 2.99 3.40
C MET A 83 2.16 3.32 2.57
N THR A 84 1.03 3.61 3.21
CA THR A 84 -0.22 4.00 2.51
C THR A 84 -0.01 5.29 1.74
N VAL A 85 0.61 6.30 2.35
CA VAL A 85 0.95 7.58 1.69
C VAL A 85 1.88 7.36 0.49
N LEU A 86 2.91 6.52 0.63
CA LEU A 86 3.83 6.21 -0.46
C LEU A 86 3.15 5.50 -1.63
N ILE A 87 2.25 4.56 -1.34
CA ILE A 87 1.51 3.83 -2.39
C ILE A 87 0.50 4.73 -3.10
N ASP A 88 -0.20 5.60 -2.38
CA ASP A 88 -1.13 6.58 -3.00
C ASP A 88 -0.40 7.54 -3.95
N SER A 89 0.77 8.03 -3.52
CA SER A 89 1.65 8.80 -4.39
C SER A 89 2.12 7.98 -5.60
N GLY A 90 2.47 6.70 -5.41
CA GLY A 90 2.87 5.81 -6.49
C GLY A 90 1.78 5.60 -7.53
N VAL A 91 0.54 5.34 -7.08
CA VAL A 91 -0.64 5.19 -7.95
C VAL A 91 -0.86 6.47 -8.77
N THR A 92 -0.82 7.63 -8.12
CA THR A 92 -0.98 8.93 -8.79
C THR A 92 0.07 9.14 -9.89
N ILE A 93 1.33 8.81 -9.62
CA ILE A 93 2.42 8.95 -10.59
C ILE A 93 2.22 8.00 -11.78
N ALA A 94 1.85 6.73 -11.52
CA ALA A 94 1.64 5.76 -12.58
C ALA A 94 0.41 6.10 -13.44
N GLU A 95 -0.69 6.53 -12.85
CA GLU A 95 -1.88 6.99 -13.59
C GLU A 95 -1.54 8.19 -14.48
N LEU A 96 -0.79 9.19 -13.96
CA LEU A 96 -0.29 10.30 -14.77
C LEU A 96 0.61 9.84 -15.92
N ALA A 97 1.52 8.90 -15.67
CA ALA A 97 2.38 8.35 -16.72
C ALA A 97 1.56 7.65 -17.81
N GLY A 98 0.53 6.89 -17.43
CA GLY A 98 -0.39 6.23 -18.35
C GLY A 98 -1.18 7.22 -19.21
N ASP A 99 -1.69 8.28 -18.59
CA ASP A 99 -2.42 9.36 -19.27
C ASP A 99 -1.55 10.12 -20.26
N LEU A 100 -0.30 10.43 -19.89
CA LEU A 100 0.65 11.08 -20.79
C LEU A 100 0.97 10.19 -21.99
N LEU A 101 1.22 8.90 -21.79
CA LEU A 101 1.43 7.95 -22.88
C LEU A 101 0.23 7.89 -23.83
N HIS A 102 -0.99 7.87 -23.29
CA HIS A 102 -2.22 7.89 -24.08
C HIS A 102 -2.40 9.20 -24.87
N LYS A 103 -2.18 10.35 -24.21
CA LYS A 103 -2.31 11.68 -24.81
C LYS A 103 -1.32 11.91 -25.95
N TYR A 104 -0.05 11.54 -25.80
CA TYR A 104 0.95 11.80 -26.83
C TYR A 104 0.77 10.93 -28.09
N TYR A 105 0.13 9.76 -27.99
CA TYR A 105 -0.16 8.91 -29.15
C TYR A 105 -1.54 9.18 -29.76
N GLY A 106 -2.55 9.51 -28.96
CA GLY A 106 -3.88 9.90 -29.44
C GLY A 106 -3.89 11.14 -30.33
N TYR A 107 -2.97 12.09 -30.10
CA TYR A 107 -2.83 13.30 -30.93
C TYR A 107 -1.96 13.11 -32.18
N ARG A 108 -1.08 12.09 -32.23
CA ARG A 108 -0.10 11.94 -33.31
C ARG A 108 -0.56 11.03 -34.46
N TYR A 109 -1.62 10.23 -34.26
CA TYR A 109 -2.20 9.37 -35.32
C TYR A 109 -3.74 9.29 -35.27
N PRO A 110 -4.48 10.38 -35.56
CA PRO A 110 -5.95 10.36 -35.55
C PRO A 110 -6.61 9.58 -36.70
N GLY A 111 -5.86 8.83 -37.54
CA GLY A 111 -6.40 8.30 -38.81
C GLY A 111 -5.75 7.05 -39.41
N TRP A 112 -5.16 6.15 -38.63
CA TRP A 112 -4.59 4.88 -39.16
C TRP A 112 -5.34 3.61 -38.69
N ILE A 113 -6.60 3.75 -38.28
CA ILE A 113 -7.54 2.62 -38.23
C ILE A 113 -8.45 2.73 -39.46
N VAL A 114 -7.90 2.35 -40.61
CA VAL A 114 -8.60 1.76 -41.77
C VAL A 114 -7.61 0.90 -42.53
#